data_AF-A0A818ZZX9-F1
#
_entry.id   AF-A0A818ZZX9-F1
#
_cell.length_a   1.000
_cell.length_b   1.000
_cell.length_c   1.000
_cell.angle_alpha   90.00
_cell.angle_beta   90.00
_cell.angle_gamma   90.00
#
_symmetry.space_group_name_H-M   'P 1'
#
loop_
_entity.id
_entity.type
_entity.pdbx_description
1 polymer ?
#
loop_
_entity_poly.entity_id
_entity_poly.type
_entity_poly.pdbx_seq_one_letter_code
_entity_poly.pdbx_strand_id
1 'polypeptide(L)'
;MNEEKADATITVGFILDWVGSLVPTFMGIIIGFVLLIVALKILCSLGSNDKNKVRTADDSSVTLACSKFLLCSRPMNRFVALNCNCPCYIPRPRLRFTVRLVFLLFSILLRILAIILYATSKVDESTRPQERWGLLSPNEATTYVGFHRTTAESAVAIAHSDFRQSMKGSQMLGFGVYFARSIARTEGKARFAGALICAEIRMGRVKEVTFDQLYTVRNSNAWWTDYDTVYYNHKEDDRDEFCVKDPAQILKWVIVVDEAHDTKVNQYGLDAEFEDTFCHCI
;
A
#
# COMPACT_ATOMS: atom_id res chain seq x y z
N MET A 1 13.59 -0.39 -17.66
CA MET A 1 12.83 -1.38 -18.48
C MET A 1 12.02 -2.37 -17.64
N ASN A 2 12.24 -2.50 -16.32
CA ASN A 2 11.42 -3.36 -15.44
C ASN A 2 10.25 -2.61 -14.74
N GLU A 3 10.37 -1.30 -14.50
CA GLU A 3 9.31 -0.49 -13.86
C GLU A 3 8.06 -0.32 -14.74
N GLU A 4 8.23 -0.10 -16.04
CA GLU A 4 7.13 0.02 -17.00
C GLU A 4 6.25 -1.26 -17.03
N LYS A 5 6.83 -2.43 -16.75
CA LYS A 5 6.08 -3.69 -16.63
C LYS A 5 5.33 -3.82 -15.31
N ALA A 6 5.86 -3.26 -14.23
CA ALA A 6 5.21 -3.27 -12.92
C ALA A 6 3.96 -2.38 -12.93
N ASP A 7 4.06 -1.18 -13.52
CA ASP A 7 2.95 -0.23 -13.61
C ASP A 7 1.80 -0.73 -14.49
N ALA A 8 2.13 -1.37 -15.62
CA ALA A 8 1.15 -2.04 -16.46
C ALA A 8 0.41 -3.17 -15.73
N THR A 9 1.11 -3.91 -14.85
CA THR A 9 0.52 -5.01 -14.07
C THR A 9 -0.45 -4.51 -13.01
N ILE A 10 -0.10 -3.41 -12.32
CA ILE A 10 -0.97 -2.76 -11.32
C ILE A 10 -2.22 -2.19 -11.98
N THR A 11 -2.05 -1.51 -13.12
CA THR A 11 -3.16 -0.94 -13.91
C THR A 11 -4.14 -2.03 -14.36
N VAL A 12 -3.63 -3.17 -14.86
CA VAL A 12 -4.47 -4.31 -15.24
C VAL A 12 -5.19 -4.91 -14.03
N GLY A 13 -4.51 -5.06 -12.89
CA GLY A 13 -5.12 -5.51 -11.64
C GLY A 13 -6.29 -4.62 -11.18
N PHE A 14 -6.10 -3.30 -11.25
CA PHE A 14 -7.14 -2.32 -10.92
C PHE A 14 -8.35 -2.41 -11.85
N ILE A 15 -8.13 -2.50 -13.17
CA ILE A 15 -9.21 -2.64 -14.15
C ILE A 15 -10.01 -3.92 -13.90
N LEU A 16 -9.33 -5.04 -13.61
CA LEU A 16 -10.00 -6.31 -13.32
C LEU A 16 -10.84 -6.27 -12.04
N ASP A 17 -10.35 -5.61 -10.98
CA ASP A 17 -11.12 -5.43 -9.74
C ASP A 17 -12.32 -4.49 -9.93
N TRP A 18 -12.14 -3.42 -10.71
CA TRP A 18 -13.20 -2.47 -11.03
C TRP A 18 -14.33 -3.13 -11.84
N VAL A 19 -13.97 -3.88 -12.89
CA VAL A 19 -14.93 -4.65 -13.71
C VAL A 19 -15.60 -5.76 -12.89
N GLY A 20 -14.83 -6.46 -12.06
CA GLY A 20 -15.35 -7.50 -11.16
C GLY A 20 -16.32 -6.96 -10.10
N SER A 21 -16.19 -5.70 -9.71
CA SER A 21 -17.02 -5.04 -8.70
C SER A 21 -18.27 -4.35 -9.28
N LEU A 22 -18.23 -3.95 -10.55
CA LEU A 22 -19.35 -3.32 -11.26
C LEU A 22 -20.58 -4.23 -11.31
N VAL A 23 -20.41 -5.52 -11.61
CA VAL A 23 -21.54 -6.42 -11.81
C VAL A 23 -22.26 -6.80 -10.52
N PRO A 24 -21.58 -7.17 -9.41
CA PRO A 24 -22.22 -7.35 -8.11
C PRO A 24 -22.93 -6.08 -7.63
N THR A 25 -22.36 -4.90 -7.90
CA THR A 25 -22.95 -3.61 -7.51
C THR A 25 -24.21 -3.33 -8.29
N PHE A 26 -24.20 -3.50 -9.62
CA PHE A 26 -25.40 -3.37 -10.45
C PHE A 26 -26.48 -4.41 -10.08
N MET A 27 -26.08 -5.66 -9.83
CA MET A 27 -27.02 -6.69 -9.37
C MET A 27 -27.61 -6.34 -7.98
N GLY A 28 -26.79 -5.82 -7.06
CA GLY A 28 -27.22 -5.34 -5.75
C GLY A 28 -28.20 -4.17 -5.84
N ILE A 29 -27.93 -3.19 -6.70
CA ILE A 29 -28.83 -2.05 -6.96
C ILE A 29 -30.16 -2.55 -7.54
N ILE A 30 -30.14 -3.44 -8.52
CA ILE A 30 -31.36 -4.01 -9.11
C ILE A 30 -32.18 -4.78 -8.06
N ILE A 31 -31.52 -5.60 -7.23
CA ILE A 31 -32.19 -6.32 -6.13
C ILE A 31 -32.79 -5.33 -5.13
N GLY A 32 -32.04 -4.29 -4.74
CA GLY A 32 -32.52 -3.23 -3.83
C GLY A 32 -33.75 -2.51 -4.39
N PHE A 33 -33.75 -2.15 -5.67
CA PHE A 33 -34.91 -1.53 -6.33
C PHE A 33 -36.13 -2.47 -6.35
N VAL A 34 -35.93 -3.76 -6.64
CA VAL A 34 -37.02 -4.75 -6.63
C VAL A 34 -37.61 -4.90 -5.22
N LEU A 35 -36.78 -5.01 -4.19
CA LEU A 35 -37.23 -5.10 -2.80
C LEU A 35 -37.99 -3.84 -2.36
N LEU A 36 -37.52 -2.65 -2.76
CA LEU A 36 -38.21 -1.39 -2.50
C LEU A 36 -39.60 -1.36 -3.14
N ILE A 37 -39.74 -1.78 -4.39
CA ILE A 37 -41.03 -1.86 -5.09
C ILE A 37 -41.98 -2.83 -4.38
N VAL A 38 -41.48 -3.99 -3.93
CA VAL A 38 -42.27 -4.97 -3.17
C VAL A 38 -42.72 -4.39 -1.83
N ALA A 39 -41.83 -3.72 -1.09
CA ALA A 39 -42.14 -3.08 0.18
C ALA A 39 -43.20 -1.99 0.03
N LEU A 40 -43.07 -1.12 -0.98
CA LEU A 40 -44.08 -0.10 -1.30
C LEU A 40 -45.45 -0.73 -1.62
N LYS A 41 -45.46 -1.87 -2.32
CA LYS A 41 -46.70 -2.61 -2.63
C LYS A 41 -47.35 -3.19 -1.36
N ILE A 42 -46.54 -3.76 -0.46
CA ILE A 42 -47.02 -4.27 0.83
C ILE A 42 -47.62 -3.12 1.66
N LEU A 43 -46.91 -2.00 1.78
CA LEU A 43 -47.40 -0.82 2.51
C LEU A 43 -48.70 -0.26 1.93
N CYS A 44 -48.82 -0.18 0.59
CA CYS A 44 -50.06 0.24 -0.07
C CYS A 44 -51.22 -0.76 0.18
N SER A 45 -50.94 -2.06 0.23
CA SER A 45 -51.96 -3.08 0.50
C SER A 45 -52.45 -3.06 1.94
N LEU A 46 -51.55 -2.80 2.91
CA LEU A 46 -51.90 -2.66 4.32
C LEU A 46 -52.74 -1.40 4.57
N GLY A 47 -52.42 -0.28 3.92
CA GLY A 47 -53.22 0.95 4.02
C GLY A 47 -54.61 0.88 3.35
N SER A 48 -54.84 -0.10 2.46
CA SER A 48 -56.15 -0.26 1.82
C SER A 48 -57.14 -1.08 2.66
N ASN A 49 -56.66 -1.81 3.68
CA ASN A 49 -57.51 -2.67 4.51
C ASN A 49 -58.18 -1.94 5.68
N ASP A 50 -57.82 -0.66 5.92
CA ASP A 50 -58.38 0.18 6.99
C ASP A 50 -59.47 1.15 6.48
N LYS A 51 -60.11 0.84 5.34
CA LYS A 51 -61.17 1.67 4.74
C LYS A 51 -62.58 1.35 5.22
N ASN A 52 -62.74 0.71 6.38
CA ASN A 52 -64.03 0.51 7.03
C ASN A 52 -64.31 1.49 8.18
N LYS A 53 -63.53 2.56 8.35
CA LYS A 53 -63.84 3.59 9.36
C LYS A 53 -63.86 5.00 8.76
N VAL A 54 -65.10 5.44 8.50
CA VAL A 54 -65.59 6.83 8.50
C VAL A 54 -65.08 7.73 7.37
N ARG A 55 -66.03 8.09 6.50
CA ARG A 55 -65.94 9.21 5.54
C ARG A 55 -65.85 10.53 6.30
N THR A 56 -64.75 11.26 6.11
CA THR A 56 -64.73 12.73 6.02
C THR A 56 -63.58 13.14 5.10
N ALA A 57 -63.89 13.98 4.10
CA ALA A 57 -62.96 14.71 3.25
C ALA A 57 -62.01 15.56 4.11
N ASP A 58 -60.80 15.97 3.71
CA ASP A 58 -60.22 16.25 2.40
C ASP A 58 -58.68 16.13 2.55
N ASP A 59 -57.92 16.27 1.45
CA ASP A 59 -56.48 16.64 1.45
C ASP A 59 -55.37 15.55 1.42
N SER A 60 -55.61 14.39 0.78
CA SER A 60 -54.55 13.39 0.50
C SER A 60 -54.47 12.92 -0.96
N SER A 61 -54.81 13.80 -1.91
CA SER A 61 -54.93 13.47 -3.33
C SER A 61 -53.61 13.52 -4.12
N VAL A 62 -52.54 14.12 -3.58
CA VAL A 62 -51.29 14.36 -4.35
C VAL A 62 -50.32 13.16 -4.31
N THR A 63 -50.24 12.42 -3.20
CA THR A 63 -49.29 11.31 -3.05
C THR A 63 -49.77 9.99 -3.67
N LEU A 64 -51.08 9.79 -3.79
CA LEU A 64 -51.65 8.54 -4.35
C LEU A 64 -51.75 8.56 -5.89
N ALA A 65 -51.69 9.73 -6.53
CA ALA A 65 -51.71 9.87 -7.98
C ALA A 65 -50.35 9.50 -8.62
N CYS A 66 -49.25 9.79 -7.93
CA CYS A 66 -47.89 9.58 -8.45
C CYS A 66 -47.50 8.08 -8.50
N SER A 67 -47.97 7.27 -7.54
CA SER A 67 -47.70 5.82 -7.51
C SER A 67 -48.46 5.03 -8.59
N LYS A 68 -49.67 5.47 -8.95
CA LYS A 68 -50.44 4.88 -10.07
C LYS A 68 -49.80 5.17 -11.43
N PHE A 69 -49.15 6.31 -11.61
CA PHE A 69 -48.54 6.68 -12.90
C PHE A 69 -47.29 5.84 -13.22
N LEU A 70 -46.46 5.53 -12.21
CA LEU A 70 -45.29 4.67 -12.40
C LEU A 70 -45.66 3.18 -12.55
N LEU A 71 -46.73 2.71 -11.89
CA LEU A 71 -47.13 1.29 -11.90
C LEU A 71 -48.03 0.87 -13.07
N CYS A 72 -48.61 1.83 -13.82
CA CYS A 72 -49.45 1.53 -14.99
C CYS A 72 -48.72 1.65 -16.34
N SER A 73 -47.44 2.00 -16.35
CA SER A 73 -46.68 2.03 -17.61
C SER A 73 -46.45 0.59 -18.11
N ARG A 74 -47.11 0.26 -19.23
CA ARG A 74 -46.88 -0.99 -19.98
C ARG A 74 -45.40 -1.33 -20.22
N PRO A 75 -44.48 -0.37 -20.50
CA PRO A 75 -43.06 -0.70 -20.66
C PRO A 75 -42.38 -1.16 -19.36
N MET A 76 -42.65 -0.57 -18.19
CA MET A 76 -42.06 -1.06 -16.93
C MET A 76 -42.56 -2.46 -16.56
N ASN A 77 -43.84 -2.75 -16.78
CA ASN A 77 -44.37 -4.10 -16.57
C ASN A 77 -43.71 -5.12 -17.51
N ARG A 78 -43.33 -4.74 -18.74
CA ARG A 78 -42.56 -5.60 -19.66
C ARG A 78 -41.09 -5.74 -19.27
N PHE A 79 -40.52 -4.75 -18.59
CA PHE A 79 -39.14 -4.80 -18.13
C PHE A 79 -38.99 -5.64 -16.85
N VAL A 80 -39.98 -5.56 -15.94
CA VAL A 80 -40.00 -6.29 -14.67
C VAL A 80 -40.53 -7.72 -14.85
N ALA A 81 -41.60 -7.90 -15.63
CA ALA A 81 -42.01 -9.23 -16.04
C ALA A 81 -41.11 -9.66 -17.20
N LEU A 82 -40.05 -10.42 -16.91
CA LEU A 82 -39.24 -11.15 -17.90
C LEU A 82 -40.06 -12.23 -18.67
N ASN A 83 -41.36 -12.01 -18.81
CA ASN A 83 -42.34 -12.75 -19.56
C ASN A 83 -42.55 -12.01 -20.88
N CYS A 84 -41.71 -12.29 -21.87
CA CYS A 84 -42.09 -11.97 -23.23
C CYS A 84 -43.28 -12.87 -23.60
N ASN A 85 -44.42 -12.24 -23.90
CA ASN A 85 -45.62 -12.90 -24.41
C ASN A 85 -45.45 -13.37 -25.88
N CYS A 86 -44.22 -13.63 -26.34
CA CYS A 86 -44.07 -14.33 -27.61
C CYS A 86 -44.48 -15.79 -27.37
N PRO A 87 -45.45 -16.33 -28.13
CA PRO A 87 -45.77 -17.76 -28.08
C PRO A 87 -44.59 -18.65 -28.47
N CYS A 88 -43.51 -18.05 -28.98
CA CYS A 88 -42.24 -18.69 -29.31
C CYS A 88 -41.24 -18.79 -28.13
N TYR A 89 -41.49 -18.14 -26.98
CA TYR A 89 -40.52 -18.08 -25.89
C TYR A 89 -40.74 -19.20 -24.87
N ILE A 90 -39.96 -20.27 -25.00
CA ILE A 90 -39.89 -21.32 -23.98
C ILE A 90 -38.89 -20.87 -22.90
N PRO A 91 -39.33 -20.61 -21.64
CA PRO A 91 -38.41 -20.29 -20.57
C PRO A 91 -37.45 -21.46 -20.36
N ARG A 92 -36.14 -21.20 -20.46
CA ARG A 92 -35.06 -22.17 -20.17
C ARG A 92 -34.41 -21.84 -18.82
N PRO A 93 -35.04 -22.19 -17.68
CA PRO A 93 -34.55 -21.81 -16.34
C PRO A 93 -33.17 -22.41 -16.05
N ARG A 94 -32.90 -23.63 -16.52
CA ARG A 94 -31.58 -24.27 -16.37
C ARG A 94 -30.48 -23.47 -17.07
N LEU A 95 -30.71 -23.04 -18.31
CA LEU A 95 -29.73 -22.23 -19.06
C LEU A 95 -29.47 -20.88 -18.39
N ARG A 96 -30.53 -20.20 -17.92
CA ARG A 96 -30.39 -18.92 -17.20
C ARG A 96 -29.61 -19.08 -15.90
N PHE A 97 -29.85 -20.16 -15.14
CA PHE A 97 -29.10 -20.46 -13.93
C PHE A 97 -27.64 -20.79 -14.23
N THR A 98 -27.38 -21.64 -15.24
CA THR A 98 -26.03 -22.00 -15.67
C THR A 98 -25.23 -20.78 -16.10
N VAL A 99 -25.80 -19.87 -16.91
CA VAL A 99 -25.10 -18.64 -17.34
C VAL A 99 -24.76 -17.75 -16.14
N ARG A 100 -25.68 -17.58 -15.18
CA ARG A 100 -25.42 -16.80 -13.96
C ARG A 100 -24.35 -17.44 -13.07
N LEU A 101 -24.38 -18.76 -12.92
CA LEU A 101 -23.39 -19.49 -12.13
C LEU A 101 -21.99 -19.41 -12.77
N VAL A 102 -21.90 -19.62 -14.09
CA VAL A 102 -20.64 -19.50 -14.85
C VAL A 102 -20.09 -18.08 -14.72
N PHE A 103 -20.93 -17.06 -14.86
CA PHE A 103 -20.51 -15.67 -14.73
C PHE A 103 -20.02 -15.33 -13.31
N LEU A 104 -20.68 -15.84 -12.28
CA LEU A 104 -20.28 -15.65 -10.88
C LEU A 104 -18.95 -16.34 -10.59
N LEU A 105 -18.76 -17.58 -11.05
CA LEU A 105 -17.49 -18.29 -10.93
C LEU A 105 -16.36 -17.57 -11.68
N PHE A 106 -16.64 -17.05 -12.88
CA PHE A 106 -15.69 -16.23 -13.64
C PHE A 106 -15.30 -14.96 -12.87
N SER A 107 -16.26 -14.26 -12.26
CA SER A 107 -16.00 -13.05 -11.47
C SER A 107 -15.16 -13.34 -10.21
N ILE A 108 -15.42 -14.47 -9.53
CA ILE A 108 -14.60 -14.93 -8.40
C ILE A 108 -13.16 -15.22 -8.87
N LEU A 109 -13.01 -15.91 -10.00
CA LEU A 109 -11.70 -16.22 -10.56
C LEU A 109 -10.91 -14.96 -10.92
N LEU A 110 -11.55 -13.96 -11.53
CA LEU A 110 -10.92 -12.66 -11.80
C LEU A 110 -10.45 -11.96 -10.51
N ARG A 111 -11.25 -12.01 -9.43
CA ARG A 111 -10.84 -11.46 -8.13
C ARG A 111 -9.67 -12.21 -7.51
N ILE A 112 -9.66 -13.54 -7.58
CA ILE A 112 -8.52 -14.34 -7.10
C ILE A 112 -7.26 -13.98 -7.89
N LEU A 113 -7.37 -13.86 -9.22
CA LEU A 113 -6.25 -13.43 -10.07
C LEU A 113 -5.76 -12.03 -9.72
N ALA A 114 -6.66 -11.07 -9.49
CA ALA A 114 -6.29 -9.71 -9.07
C ALA A 114 -5.56 -9.71 -7.71
N ILE A 115 -6.04 -10.51 -6.73
CA ILE A 115 -5.39 -10.67 -5.43
C ILE A 115 -3.99 -11.27 -5.59
N ILE A 116 -3.83 -12.31 -6.41
CA ILE A 116 -2.54 -12.92 -6.68
C ILE A 116 -1.59 -11.90 -7.32
N LEU A 117 -2.05 -11.18 -8.36
CA LEU A 117 -1.26 -10.15 -9.02
C LEU A 117 -0.82 -9.06 -8.04
N TYR A 118 -1.73 -8.59 -7.18
CA TYR A 118 -1.42 -7.60 -6.16
C TYR A 118 -0.41 -8.12 -5.13
N ALA A 119 -0.59 -9.35 -4.66
CA ALA A 119 0.34 -10.00 -3.72
C ALA A 119 1.74 -10.19 -4.34
N THR A 120 1.81 -10.51 -5.64
CA THR A 120 3.10 -10.63 -6.35
C THR A 120 3.74 -9.28 -6.67
N SER A 121 2.95 -8.23 -6.89
CA SER A 121 3.46 -6.87 -7.17
C SER A 121 4.05 -6.18 -5.94
N LYS A 122 3.64 -6.58 -4.73
CA LYS A 122 4.13 -5.99 -3.47
C LYS A 122 5.53 -6.44 -3.05
N VAL A 123 6.13 -7.41 -3.74
CA VAL A 123 7.54 -7.73 -3.53
C VAL A 123 8.35 -6.72 -4.33
N ASP A 124 8.46 -5.50 -3.80
CA ASP A 124 9.33 -4.49 -4.36
C ASP A 124 10.78 -5.01 -4.25
N GLU A 125 11.43 -5.22 -5.38
CA GLU A 125 12.83 -5.66 -5.47
C GLU A 125 13.74 -4.73 -4.63
N SER A 126 13.36 -3.46 -4.47
CA SER A 126 14.07 -2.47 -3.63
C SER A 126 14.12 -2.83 -2.14
N THR A 127 13.19 -3.67 -1.66
CA THR A 127 13.12 -4.11 -0.27
C THR A 127 13.98 -5.34 0.02
N ARG A 128 14.48 -6.02 -1.02
CA ARG A 128 15.38 -7.15 -0.83
C ARG A 128 16.70 -6.67 -0.23
N PRO A 129 17.23 -7.39 0.78
CA PRO A 129 18.56 -7.07 1.29
C PRO A 129 19.60 -7.19 0.17
N GLN A 130 20.51 -6.21 0.11
CA GLN A 130 21.70 -6.28 -0.74
C GLN A 130 22.54 -7.51 -0.38
N GLU A 131 23.41 -8.02 -1.26
CA GLU A 131 24.31 -9.13 -0.90
C GLU A 131 25.19 -8.79 0.32
N ARG A 132 25.44 -9.77 1.19
CA ARG A 132 26.22 -9.57 2.42
C ARG A 132 27.65 -9.18 2.09
N TRP A 133 28.23 -8.30 2.89
CA TRP A 133 29.60 -7.81 2.69
C TRP A 133 30.62 -8.94 2.47
N GLY A 134 30.64 -9.96 3.34
CA GLY A 134 31.59 -11.08 3.25
C GLY A 134 31.40 -12.02 2.05
N LEU A 135 30.34 -11.85 1.25
CA LEU A 135 30.10 -12.61 0.03
C LEU A 135 30.54 -11.86 -1.24
N LEU A 136 30.77 -10.55 -1.14
CA LEU A 136 31.20 -9.74 -2.28
C LEU A 136 32.64 -10.07 -2.68
N SER A 137 32.92 -9.99 -3.99
CA SER A 137 34.28 -10.16 -4.50
C SER A 137 35.22 -9.08 -3.96
N PRO A 138 36.42 -9.43 -3.44
CA PRO A 138 37.40 -8.45 -2.93
C PRO A 138 37.84 -7.41 -3.97
N ASN A 139 37.72 -7.74 -5.26
CA ASN A 139 38.07 -6.85 -6.37
C ASN A 139 36.93 -5.89 -6.74
N GLU A 140 35.72 -6.09 -6.23
CA GLU A 140 34.52 -5.31 -6.55
C GLU A 140 34.04 -4.44 -5.38
N ALA A 141 34.29 -4.85 -4.13
CA ALA A 141 33.72 -4.21 -2.95
C ALA A 141 34.69 -3.24 -2.25
N THR A 142 34.85 -2.04 -2.83
CA THR A 142 35.49 -0.92 -2.11
C THR A 142 34.46 -0.05 -1.38
N THR A 143 33.25 -0.02 -1.91
CA THR A 143 32.12 0.77 -1.42
C THR A 143 30.89 -0.12 -1.23
N TYR A 144 29.98 0.32 -0.37
CA TYR A 144 28.73 -0.37 -0.06
C TYR A 144 27.61 0.65 0.12
N VAL A 145 26.38 0.30 -0.26
CA VAL A 145 25.24 1.19 -0.03
C VAL A 145 24.66 0.91 1.35
N GLY A 146 24.51 1.95 2.17
CA GLY A 146 23.90 1.88 3.49
C GLY A 146 22.62 2.67 3.58
N PHE A 147 21.65 2.14 4.33
CA PHE A 147 20.38 2.82 4.58
C PHE A 147 20.30 3.30 6.03
N HIS A 148 20.00 4.58 6.23
CA HIS A 148 19.86 5.20 7.55
C HIS A 148 18.52 5.91 7.63
N ARG A 149 17.68 5.58 8.61
CA ARG A 149 16.42 6.29 8.85
C ARG A 149 16.50 7.09 10.13
N THR A 150 16.11 8.35 10.06
CA THR A 150 16.16 9.32 11.15
C THR A 150 14.98 10.29 11.08
N THR A 151 14.84 11.20 12.04
CA THR A 151 13.79 12.24 11.97
C THR A 151 14.11 13.25 10.87
N ALA A 152 13.09 13.92 10.31
CA ALA A 152 13.33 14.92 9.27
C ALA A 152 14.22 16.07 9.80
N GLU A 153 14.03 16.50 11.05
CA GLU A 153 14.91 17.52 11.66
C GLU A 153 16.37 17.09 11.71
N SER A 154 16.62 15.80 12.00
CA SER A 154 17.98 15.24 12.03
C SER A 154 18.57 15.12 10.63
N ALA A 155 17.75 14.79 9.63
CA ALA A 155 18.17 14.71 8.24
C ALA A 155 18.53 16.08 7.66
N VAL A 156 17.74 17.11 7.97
CA VAL A 156 18.06 18.51 7.64
C VAL A 156 19.36 18.93 8.32
N ALA A 157 19.55 18.60 9.59
CA ALA A 157 20.80 18.89 10.30
C ALA A 157 22.02 18.18 9.67
N ILE A 158 21.85 16.95 9.16
CA ILE A 158 22.87 16.24 8.38
C ILE A 158 23.12 16.95 7.04
N ALA A 159 22.08 17.41 6.35
CA ALA A 159 22.22 18.14 5.08
C ALA A 159 23.05 19.43 5.25
N HIS A 160 22.93 20.13 6.38
CA HIS A 160 23.71 21.35 6.64
C HIS A 160 25.12 21.13 7.20
N SER A 161 25.37 20.01 7.87
CA SER A 161 26.57 19.87 8.71
C SER A 161 27.25 18.50 8.66
N ASP A 162 26.90 17.71 7.64
CA ASP A 162 27.32 16.33 7.41
C ASP A 162 26.93 15.36 8.54
N PHE A 163 27.23 14.08 8.32
CA PHE A 163 27.08 13.05 9.33
C PHE A 163 28.04 13.28 10.51
N ARG A 164 27.58 12.94 11.71
CA ARG A 164 28.38 13.04 12.95
C ARG A 164 28.39 11.71 13.68
N GLN A 165 29.54 11.37 14.25
CA GLN A 165 29.69 10.17 15.08
C GLN A 165 28.79 10.26 16.31
N SER A 166 28.05 9.18 16.59
CA SER A 166 27.41 9.03 17.88
C SER A 166 28.42 8.51 18.91
N MET A 167 28.74 9.35 19.90
CA MET A 167 29.67 9.05 20.99
C MET A 167 28.98 8.80 22.34
N LYS A 168 27.64 8.82 22.37
CA LYS A 168 26.86 8.74 23.61
C LYS A 168 25.77 7.67 23.52
N GLY A 169 25.35 7.19 24.70
CA GLY A 169 24.29 6.19 24.83
C GLY A 169 24.77 4.75 24.62
N SER A 170 23.83 3.81 24.72
CA SER A 170 24.07 2.39 24.45
C SER A 170 24.10 2.15 22.94
N GLN A 171 25.26 1.73 22.43
CA GLN A 171 25.60 1.54 21.03
C GLN A 171 25.97 0.07 20.78
N MET A 172 25.15 -0.64 20.01
CA MET A 172 25.27 -2.09 19.81
C MET A 172 26.58 -2.51 19.13
N LEU A 173 27.06 -1.72 18.19
CA LEU A 173 28.25 -1.99 17.36
C LEU A 173 29.40 -1.03 17.67
N GLY A 174 29.33 -0.34 18.82
CA GLY A 174 30.31 0.66 19.21
C GLY A 174 29.98 2.06 18.68
N PHE A 175 30.87 3.01 18.93
CA PHE A 175 30.65 4.40 18.55
C PHE A 175 30.88 4.61 17.05
N GLY A 176 30.03 5.42 16.40
CA GLY A 176 30.10 5.66 14.96
C GLY A 176 28.76 6.06 14.34
N VAL A 177 28.63 5.87 13.02
CA VAL A 177 27.42 6.12 12.24
C VAL A 177 26.85 4.79 11.76
N TYR A 178 25.55 4.58 11.99
CA TYR A 178 24.90 3.28 11.80
C TYR A 178 24.09 3.24 10.52
N PHE A 179 24.20 2.13 9.79
CA PHE A 179 23.46 1.86 8.57
C PHE A 179 22.87 0.45 8.61
N ALA A 180 21.78 0.25 7.89
CA ALA A 180 21.19 -1.05 7.61
C ALA A 180 21.53 -1.49 6.19
N ARG A 181 21.59 -2.81 5.98
CA ARG A 181 21.77 -3.41 4.64
C ARG A 181 20.54 -3.31 3.75
N SER A 182 19.34 -3.26 4.33
CA SER A 182 18.06 -3.22 3.61
C SER A 182 17.22 -2.01 4.05
N ILE A 183 16.43 -1.47 3.12
CA ILE A 183 15.46 -0.41 3.41
C ILE A 183 14.41 -0.91 4.39
N ALA A 184 13.90 -2.12 4.18
CA ALA A 184 12.90 -2.76 5.05
C ALA A 184 13.34 -2.79 6.52
N ARG A 185 14.63 -2.94 6.80
CA ARG A 185 15.13 -2.94 8.18
C ARG A 185 15.19 -1.56 8.83
N THR A 186 15.12 -0.51 8.03
CA THR A 186 14.97 0.84 8.56
C THR A 186 13.55 1.10 9.06
N GLU A 187 12.57 0.29 8.69
CA GLU A 187 11.18 0.42 9.17
C GLU A 187 11.08 0.22 10.69
N GLY A 188 10.27 1.04 11.35
CA GLY A 188 10.20 1.10 12.81
C GLY A 188 11.34 1.87 13.49
N LYS A 189 12.41 2.24 12.76
CA LYS A 189 13.35 3.29 13.21
C LYS A 189 12.67 4.66 13.05
N ALA A 190 13.08 5.62 13.88
CA ALA A 190 12.47 6.97 13.96
C ALA A 190 10.95 7.01 14.23
N ARG A 191 10.37 5.97 14.87
CA ARG A 191 8.93 5.90 15.23
C ARG A 191 7.98 6.01 14.02
N PHE A 192 8.31 5.33 12.92
CA PHE A 192 7.48 5.28 11.71
C PHE A 192 7.31 6.61 10.98
N ALA A 193 8.05 7.64 11.38
CA ALA A 193 8.04 8.97 10.79
C ALA A 193 9.47 9.42 10.48
N GLY A 194 9.68 10.14 9.39
CA GLY A 194 10.95 10.80 9.11
C GLY A 194 11.62 10.40 7.80
N ALA A 195 12.88 10.81 7.67
CA ALA A 195 13.65 10.75 6.44
C ALA A 195 14.43 9.44 6.30
N LEU A 196 14.48 8.93 5.08
CA LEU A 196 15.38 7.86 4.67
C LEU A 196 16.61 8.47 4.02
N ILE A 197 17.80 8.04 4.43
CA ILE A 197 19.07 8.41 3.82
C ILE A 197 19.67 7.16 3.19
N CYS A 198 19.99 7.24 1.90
CA CYS A 198 20.73 6.23 1.16
C CYS A 198 22.15 6.77 0.93
N ALA A 199 23.17 6.05 1.38
CA ALA A 199 24.55 6.52 1.34
C ALA A 199 25.50 5.53 0.66
N GLU A 200 26.41 6.03 -0.17
CA GLU A 200 27.57 5.31 -0.68
C GLU A 200 28.70 5.39 0.35
N ILE A 201 29.16 4.23 0.84
CA ILE A 201 30.03 4.15 2.01
C ILE A 201 31.29 3.36 1.67
N ARG A 202 32.46 3.93 1.94
CA ARG A 202 33.74 3.23 1.90
C ARG A 202 33.89 2.36 3.15
N MET A 203 33.78 1.04 2.99
CA MET A 203 33.77 0.10 4.12
C MET A 203 35.15 -0.12 4.75
N GLY A 204 36.23 -0.03 3.95
CA GLY A 204 37.60 -0.20 4.43
C GLY A 204 37.84 -1.61 5.03
N ARG A 205 38.63 -1.69 6.10
CA ARG A 205 38.82 -2.94 6.84
C ARG A 205 37.60 -3.23 7.69
N VAL A 206 36.90 -4.32 7.40
CA VAL A 206 35.64 -4.67 8.08
C VAL A 206 35.88 -5.75 9.14
N LYS A 207 35.38 -5.50 10.35
CA LYS A 207 35.24 -6.52 11.39
C LYS A 207 33.83 -7.08 11.35
N GLU A 208 33.68 -8.29 10.85
CA GLU A 208 32.41 -9.01 10.94
C GLU A 208 32.21 -9.61 12.32
N VAL A 209 31.00 -9.45 12.87
CA VAL A 209 30.60 -10.00 14.17
C VAL A 209 29.24 -10.68 14.06
N THR A 210 29.05 -11.75 14.83
CA THR A 210 27.74 -12.37 15.07
C THR A 210 27.16 -11.94 16.43
N PHE A 211 25.95 -12.40 16.75
CA PHE A 211 25.27 -12.04 18.00
C PHE A 211 26.13 -12.36 19.23
N ASP A 212 26.74 -13.54 19.23
CA ASP A 212 27.60 -14.02 20.32
C ASP A 212 28.89 -13.21 20.46
N GLN A 213 29.26 -12.43 19.45
CA GLN A 213 30.48 -11.60 19.42
C GLN A 213 30.21 -10.11 19.67
N LEU A 214 28.94 -9.70 19.78
CA LEU A 214 28.56 -8.29 19.98
C LEU A 214 29.21 -7.65 21.21
N TYR A 215 29.45 -8.43 22.27
CA TYR A 215 30.11 -7.94 23.48
C TYR A 215 31.53 -7.39 23.23
N THR A 216 32.17 -7.79 22.12
CA THR A 216 33.53 -7.34 21.77
C THR A 216 33.57 -5.93 21.17
N VAL A 217 32.42 -5.37 20.77
CA VAL A 217 32.30 -4.07 20.09
C VAL A 217 31.28 -3.13 20.74
N ARG A 218 30.29 -3.68 21.46
CA ARG A 218 29.24 -2.90 22.12
C ARG A 218 29.82 -1.84 23.04
N ASN A 219 29.33 -0.61 22.93
CA ASN A 219 29.73 0.54 23.74
C ASN A 219 31.25 0.80 23.75
N SER A 220 31.97 0.40 22.70
CA SER A 220 33.42 0.45 22.64
C SER A 220 33.91 0.99 21.31
N ASN A 221 35.08 1.62 21.35
CA ASN A 221 35.87 2.04 20.18
C ASN A 221 37.19 1.25 20.06
N ALA A 222 37.37 0.17 20.83
CA ALA A 222 38.62 -0.61 20.84
C ALA A 222 38.98 -1.22 19.48
N TRP A 223 38.02 -1.34 18.56
CA TRP A 223 38.23 -1.86 17.21
C TRP A 223 38.72 -0.80 16.20
N TRP A 224 38.71 0.49 16.55
CA TRP A 224 39.05 1.59 15.62
C TRP A 224 40.51 1.57 15.12
N THR A 225 41.41 0.93 15.87
CA THR A 225 42.82 0.76 15.51
C THR A 225 42.99 -0.17 14.30
N ASP A 226 42.25 -1.26 14.30
CA ASP A 226 42.46 -2.37 13.36
C ASP A 226 41.43 -2.38 12.23
N TYR A 227 40.29 -1.71 12.44
CA TYR A 227 39.16 -1.74 11.52
C TYR A 227 38.58 -0.35 11.30
N ASP A 228 37.90 -0.20 10.17
CA ASP A 228 37.22 1.02 9.74
C ASP A 228 35.70 0.88 9.90
N THR A 229 35.18 -0.35 9.78
CA THR A 229 33.75 -0.66 9.91
C THR A 229 33.55 -1.92 10.74
N VAL A 230 32.50 -1.93 11.56
CA VAL A 230 31.95 -3.16 12.17
C VAL A 230 30.69 -3.55 11.41
N TYR A 231 30.63 -4.80 10.94
CA TYR A 231 29.47 -5.34 10.26
C TYR A 231 28.85 -6.45 11.11
N TYR A 232 27.58 -6.30 11.45
CA TYR A 232 26.83 -7.30 12.19
C TYR A 232 26.08 -8.22 11.25
N ASN A 233 26.56 -9.46 11.18
CA ASN A 233 25.96 -10.54 10.43
C ASN A 233 24.87 -11.19 11.30
N HIS A 234 23.62 -10.79 11.08
CA HIS A 234 22.49 -11.29 11.83
C HIS A 234 22.08 -12.68 11.32
N LYS A 235 21.45 -13.50 12.18
CA LYS A 235 20.97 -14.83 11.79
C LYS A 235 19.84 -14.75 10.75
N GLU A 236 18.90 -13.83 10.98
CA GLU A 236 17.90 -13.41 9.99
C GLU A 236 18.57 -12.51 8.96
N ASP A 237 18.40 -12.84 7.68
CA ASP A 237 19.12 -12.20 6.57
C ASP A 237 18.84 -10.69 6.52
N ASP A 238 17.60 -10.28 6.57
CA ASP A 238 17.16 -8.89 6.48
C ASP A 238 17.54 -7.99 7.66
N ARG A 239 18.30 -8.47 8.65
CA ARG A 239 18.60 -7.74 9.90
C ARG A 239 20.04 -7.28 10.08
N ASP A 240 20.85 -7.44 9.05
CA ASP A 240 22.24 -6.99 9.07
C ASP A 240 22.33 -5.46 9.22
N GLU A 241 23.24 -5.02 10.10
CA GLU A 241 23.53 -3.62 10.37
C GLU A 241 25.04 -3.42 10.41
N PHE A 242 25.50 -2.21 10.11
CA PHE A 242 26.92 -1.89 10.20
C PHE A 242 27.15 -0.49 10.74
N CYS A 243 28.29 -0.31 11.38
CA CYS A 243 28.71 0.92 12.02
C CYS A 243 30.07 1.34 11.45
N VAL A 244 30.12 2.50 10.81
CA VAL A 244 31.37 3.10 10.34
C VAL A 244 31.95 3.99 11.41
N LYS A 245 33.26 3.93 11.62
CA LYS A 245 33.91 4.75 12.66
C LYS A 245 33.90 6.22 12.26
N ASP A 246 34.25 6.55 11.01
CA ASP A 246 34.52 7.92 10.57
C ASP A 246 33.45 8.38 9.54
N PRO A 247 32.75 9.50 9.77
CA PRO A 247 31.83 10.07 8.79
C PRO A 247 32.46 10.33 7.43
N ALA A 248 33.78 10.55 7.34
CA ALA A 248 34.49 10.70 6.07
C ALA A 248 34.47 9.43 5.19
N GLN A 249 34.02 8.28 5.72
CA GLN A 249 33.74 7.08 4.94
C GLN A 249 32.47 7.21 4.09
N ILE A 250 31.57 8.15 4.41
CA ILE A 250 30.32 8.37 3.70
C ILE A 250 30.63 9.31 2.54
N LEU A 251 30.64 8.78 1.31
CA LEU A 251 31.15 9.48 0.14
C LEU A 251 30.08 10.36 -0.52
N LYS A 252 28.87 9.83 -0.60
CA LYS A 252 27.70 10.47 -1.19
C LYS A 252 26.46 9.99 -0.47
N TRP A 253 25.43 10.81 -0.41
CA TRP A 253 24.16 10.40 0.13
C TRP A 253 23.02 11.18 -0.52
N VAL A 254 21.85 10.55 -0.52
CA VAL A 254 20.58 11.16 -0.91
C VAL A 254 19.65 11.06 0.28
N ILE A 255 18.95 12.15 0.58
CA ILE A 255 17.94 12.23 1.62
C ILE A 255 16.58 12.24 0.95
N VAL A 256 15.72 11.33 1.37
CA VAL A 256 14.32 11.25 0.95
C VAL A 256 13.47 11.53 2.17
N VAL A 257 12.72 12.63 2.12
CA VAL A 257 11.74 13.00 3.15
C VAL A 257 10.36 12.75 2.57
N ASP A 258 9.57 11.94 3.27
CA ASP A 258 8.19 11.66 2.86
C ASP A 258 7.22 12.57 3.62
N GLU A 259 6.53 13.45 2.89
CA GLU A 259 5.53 14.38 3.43
C GLU A 259 4.38 13.70 4.15
N ALA A 260 4.03 12.46 3.75
CA ALA A 260 2.99 11.69 4.43
C ALA A 260 3.38 11.36 5.88
N HIS A 261 4.68 11.45 6.21
CA HIS A 261 5.27 11.05 7.47
C HIS A 261 5.77 12.22 8.33
N ASP A 262 5.88 13.45 7.79
CA ASP A 262 6.17 14.66 8.59
C ASP A 262 5.46 15.90 8.04
N THR A 263 4.43 16.37 8.74
CA THR A 263 3.66 17.57 8.36
C THR A 263 4.47 18.87 8.35
N LYS A 264 5.70 18.87 8.91
CA LYS A 264 6.57 20.05 8.95
C LYS A 264 7.51 20.16 7.75
N VAL A 265 7.42 19.30 6.73
CA VAL A 265 8.32 19.35 5.56
C VAL A 265 8.46 20.77 4.99
N ASN A 266 7.34 21.50 4.84
CA ASN A 266 7.32 22.88 4.35
C ASN A 266 8.10 23.88 5.23
N GLN A 267 8.32 23.56 6.51
CA GLN A 267 9.07 24.40 7.46
C GLN A 267 10.58 24.17 7.37
N TYR A 268 11.02 23.06 6.78
CA TYR A 268 12.43 22.73 6.60
C TYR A 268 13.05 23.41 5.37
N GLY A 269 12.26 24.14 4.58
CA GLY A 269 12.78 24.88 3.43
C GLY A 269 13.35 24.01 2.31
N LEU A 270 13.01 22.71 2.28
CA LEU A 270 13.60 21.75 1.34
C LEU A 270 13.45 22.21 -0.13
N ASP A 271 12.28 22.73 -0.49
CA ASP A 271 11.98 23.14 -1.86
C ASP A 271 12.67 24.45 -2.31
N ALA A 272 13.24 25.20 -1.36
CA ALA A 272 13.79 26.54 -1.61
C ALA A 272 15.29 26.67 -1.33
N GLU A 273 15.81 25.86 -0.40
CA GLU A 273 17.19 25.98 0.09
C GLU A 273 18.17 25.03 -0.61
N PHE A 274 17.70 23.88 -1.09
CA PHE A 274 18.54 22.86 -1.72
C PHE A 274 18.27 22.84 -3.22
N GLU A 275 19.26 23.19 -4.04
CA GLU A 275 19.11 23.41 -5.50
C GLU A 275 18.69 22.16 -6.32
N ASP A 276 18.52 20.99 -5.69
CA ASP A 276 18.31 19.69 -6.34
C ASP A 276 17.16 18.85 -5.72
N THR A 277 16.15 19.48 -5.11
CA THR A 277 15.09 18.76 -4.36
C THR A 277 13.98 18.11 -5.19
N PHE A 278 13.95 18.32 -6.51
CA PHE A 278 13.00 17.63 -7.38
C PHE A 278 13.66 16.44 -8.08
N CYS A 279 13.67 15.29 -7.40
CA CYS A 279 13.80 14.02 -8.11
C CYS A 279 12.46 13.74 -8.82
N HIS A 280 12.32 14.18 -10.08
CA HIS A 280 11.13 13.95 -10.93
C HIS A 280 10.90 12.47 -11.33
N CYS A 281 11.47 11.53 -10.59
CA CYS A 281 11.42 10.11 -10.89
C CYS A 281 10.61 9.39 -9.80
N ILE A 282 9.30 9.34 -9.98
CA ILE A 282 8.42 8.28 -9.47
C ILE A 282 7.97 7.48 -10.68
#